data_AF-A0A367XXH0-F1
#
_entry.id   AF-A0A367XXH0-F1
#
_cell.length_a   1.000
_cell.length_b   1.000
_cell.length_c   1.000
_cell.angle_alpha   90.00
_cell.angle_beta   90.00
_cell.angle_gamma   90.00
#
_symmetry.space_group_name_H-M   'P 1'
#
loop_
_entity.id
_entity.type
_entity.pdbx_description
1 polymer ?
#
loop_
_entity_poly.entity_id
_entity_poly.type
_entity_poly.pdbx_seq_one_letter_code
_entity_poly.pdbx_strand_id
1 'polypeptide(L)'
;MSTPHAYLKELEVATLAVKRASLLTKHLSDTIVQTAKSGTLTKDDKSPVTVGDFALQAIINNAIKSNFPDDEIVGEEDSLELRENGDLAAETAEYGDVVGTLTSPDEIYRSIDFGDSKGDQFAVCLALIEDGQVVLGVIGCPNLAQHIVSNKEHSGVVGGLYSAIKGVGSYYSELFTSGDPRELKVVEGVEKGHSSHSTQAQIKAQLGFDPETVAQQTINLDSQVKYCVLASGQADIYLRLPISDTYREKIWDHAAGNVLVYEAGGQLLDFGKGRTLDSQGVIAANREIFPKVIEAVKEVTN
;
A
#
# COMPACT_ATOMS: atom_id res chain seq x y z
N MET A 1 7.23 13.84 -33.17
CA MET A 1 7.43 13.29 -31.81
C MET A 1 6.32 13.89 -30.95
N SER A 2 5.66 13.10 -30.11
CA SER A 2 4.78 13.66 -29.08
C SER A 2 5.63 14.33 -28.01
N THR A 3 5.11 15.40 -27.40
CA THR A 3 5.63 15.90 -26.13
C THR A 3 5.51 14.78 -25.08
N PRO A 4 6.50 14.56 -24.20
CA PRO A 4 6.32 13.67 -23.06
C PRO A 4 5.14 14.13 -22.19
N HIS A 5 4.52 13.19 -21.48
CA HIS A 5 3.46 13.53 -20.53
C HIS A 5 4.02 14.37 -19.37
N ALA A 6 3.20 15.25 -18.79
CA ALA A 6 3.64 16.15 -17.72
C ALA A 6 4.32 15.38 -16.57
N TYR A 7 3.60 14.42 -15.98
CA TYR A 7 4.06 13.60 -14.84
C TYR A 7 5.08 12.49 -15.18
N LEU A 8 5.85 12.59 -16.27
CA LEU A 8 6.74 11.51 -16.68
C LEU A 8 7.96 11.34 -15.74
N LYS A 9 8.52 12.45 -15.25
CA LYS A 9 9.68 12.44 -14.34
C LYS A 9 9.24 12.01 -12.94
N GLU A 10 8.07 12.46 -12.54
CA GLU A 10 7.36 12.18 -11.30
C GLU A 10 7.07 10.67 -11.23
N LEU A 11 6.64 10.06 -12.34
CA LEU A 11 6.48 8.62 -12.46
C LEU A 11 7.80 7.86 -12.36
N GLU A 12 8.86 8.33 -13.04
CA GLU A 12 10.18 7.70 -12.96
C GLU A 12 10.72 7.69 -11.52
N VAL A 13 10.72 8.85 -10.85
CA VAL A 13 11.18 9.01 -9.47
C VAL A 13 10.31 8.19 -8.51
N ALA A 14 8.97 8.25 -8.62
CA ALA A 14 8.07 7.47 -7.77
C ALA A 14 8.25 5.96 -7.98
N THR A 15 8.41 5.49 -9.22
CA THR A 15 8.65 4.08 -9.56
C THR A 15 9.95 3.57 -8.97
N LEU A 16 11.04 4.34 -9.09
CA LEU A 16 12.35 3.99 -8.55
C LEU A 16 12.38 4.03 -7.01
N ALA A 17 11.77 5.04 -6.40
CA ALA A 17 11.67 5.18 -4.96
C ALA A 17 10.86 4.02 -4.34
N VAL A 18 9.65 3.76 -4.86
CA VAL A 18 8.80 2.66 -4.39
C VAL A 18 9.45 1.30 -4.63
N LYS A 19 10.15 1.08 -5.76
CA LYS A 19 10.90 -0.18 -6.01
C LYS A 19 12.07 -0.37 -5.03
N ARG A 20 12.84 0.69 -4.70
CA ARG A 20 13.94 0.63 -3.71
C ARG A 20 13.41 0.37 -2.30
N ALA A 21 12.38 1.12 -1.88
CA ALA A 21 11.71 0.94 -0.61
C ALA A 21 11.11 -0.48 -0.45
N SER A 22 10.44 -0.97 -1.49
CA SER A 22 9.87 -2.33 -1.55
C SER A 22 10.90 -3.43 -1.35
N LEU A 23 12.09 -3.30 -1.96
CA LEU A 23 13.20 -4.23 -1.80
C LEU A 23 13.71 -4.25 -0.35
N LEU A 24 13.88 -3.08 0.27
CA LEU A 24 14.30 -2.99 1.68
C LEU A 24 13.26 -3.61 2.61
N THR A 25 11.99 -3.24 2.50
CA THR A 25 10.92 -3.78 3.34
C THR A 25 10.76 -5.28 3.18
N LYS A 26 10.97 -5.82 1.97
CA LYS A 26 10.96 -7.26 1.73
C LYS A 26 12.12 -7.96 2.45
N HIS A 27 13.34 -7.42 2.32
CA HIS A 27 14.52 -7.96 3.00
C HIS A 27 14.38 -7.93 4.53
N LEU A 28 13.87 -6.83 5.10
CA LEU A 28 13.57 -6.70 6.53
C LEU A 28 12.54 -7.75 6.97
N SER A 29 11.38 -7.83 6.29
CA SER A 29 10.33 -8.82 6.56
C SER A 29 10.86 -10.26 6.55
N ASP A 30 11.68 -10.63 5.57
CA ASP A 30 12.23 -11.99 5.47
C ASP A 30 13.28 -12.26 6.57
N THR A 31 14.06 -11.24 6.96
CA THR A 31 15.07 -11.34 8.04
C THR A 31 14.42 -11.52 9.42
N ILE A 32 13.32 -10.81 9.69
CA ILE A 32 12.57 -10.91 10.96
C ILE A 32 12.00 -12.33 11.12
N VAL A 33 11.33 -12.84 10.08
CA VAL A 33 10.76 -14.21 10.05
C VAL A 33 11.85 -15.28 10.26
N GLN A 34 13.04 -15.11 9.69
CA GLN A 34 14.14 -16.07 9.84
C GLN A 34 14.84 -16.02 11.20
N THR A 35 14.84 -14.88 11.91
CA THR A 35 15.66 -14.68 13.12
C THR A 35 14.89 -14.74 14.43
N ALA A 36 13.55 -14.63 14.40
CA ALA A 36 12.65 -14.77 15.56
C ALA A 36 12.97 -13.84 16.77
N LYS A 37 13.72 -12.75 16.55
CA LYS A 37 13.97 -11.73 17.58
C LYS A 37 12.80 -10.75 17.65
N SER A 38 11.94 -10.88 18.66
CA SER A 38 10.97 -9.83 18.98
C SER A 38 11.69 -8.61 19.56
N GLY A 39 11.72 -7.54 18.78
CA GLY A 39 12.15 -6.19 19.18
C GLY A 39 10.99 -5.19 19.20
N THR A 40 9.80 -5.67 19.55
CA THR A 40 8.52 -5.01 19.24
C THR A 40 8.28 -3.75 20.08
N LEU A 41 8.59 -2.57 19.52
CA LEU A 41 8.02 -1.30 19.97
C LEU A 41 6.54 -1.27 19.58
N THR A 42 5.67 -1.48 20.56
CA THR A 42 4.21 -1.49 20.36
C THR A 42 3.68 -0.08 20.52
N LYS A 43 3.09 0.52 19.48
CA LYS A 43 2.38 1.81 19.61
C LYS A 43 1.16 1.66 20.54
N ASP A 44 0.64 2.75 21.09
CA ASP A 44 -0.53 2.71 22.01
C ASP A 44 -1.79 2.05 21.38
N ASP A 45 -1.90 2.01 20.05
CA ASP A 45 -2.97 1.34 19.31
C ASP A 45 -2.73 -0.16 19.04
N LYS A 46 -1.55 -0.67 19.41
CA LYS A 46 -1.05 -2.05 19.21
C LYS A 46 -0.64 -2.41 17.77
N SER A 47 -0.37 -1.43 16.92
CA SER A 47 0.42 -1.68 15.71
C SER A 47 1.87 -2.10 16.07
N PRO A 48 2.44 -3.14 15.43
CA PRO A 48 3.80 -3.63 15.73
C PRO A 48 4.90 -2.98 14.87
N VAL A 49 4.52 -2.24 13.83
CA VAL A 49 5.43 -1.70 12.81
C VAL A 49 5.83 -0.27 13.15
N THR A 50 7.08 0.08 12.88
CA THR A 50 7.64 1.44 13.05
C THR A 50 8.78 1.67 12.07
N VAL A 51 9.88 0.91 12.18
CA VAL A 51 11.13 1.31 11.51
C VAL A 51 11.36 0.69 10.12
N GLY A 52 10.53 -0.28 9.72
CA GLY A 52 10.33 -0.52 8.29
C GLY A 52 9.73 0.71 7.60
N ASP A 53 8.81 1.37 8.30
CA ASP A 53 7.98 2.48 7.84
C ASP A 53 8.76 3.81 7.87
N PHE A 54 9.54 4.06 8.93
CA PHE A 54 10.51 5.16 8.94
C PHE A 54 11.58 5.01 7.84
N ALA A 55 12.13 3.81 7.62
CA ALA A 55 13.14 3.60 6.59
C ALA A 55 12.59 3.73 5.17
N LEU A 56 11.39 3.19 4.88
CA LEU A 56 10.75 3.37 3.58
C LEU A 56 10.35 4.83 3.33
N GLN A 57 9.85 5.52 4.35
CA GLN A 57 9.48 6.94 4.27
C GLN A 57 10.72 7.82 4.09
N ALA A 58 11.85 7.51 4.74
CA ALA A 58 13.12 8.21 4.54
C ALA A 58 13.63 8.08 3.09
N ILE A 59 13.62 6.87 2.53
CA ILE A 59 14.02 6.62 1.12
C ILE A 59 13.12 7.39 0.15
N ILE A 60 11.79 7.33 0.33
CA ILE A 60 10.84 8.01 -0.54
C ILE A 60 10.98 9.53 -0.43
N ASN A 61 11.09 10.08 0.79
CA ASN A 61 11.21 11.51 1.00
C ASN A 61 12.53 12.06 0.45
N ASN A 62 13.63 11.30 0.56
CA ASN A 62 14.91 11.68 -0.05
C ASN A 62 14.85 11.65 -1.58
N ALA A 63 14.22 10.62 -2.17
CA ALA A 63 14.01 10.53 -3.62
C ALA A 63 13.23 11.73 -4.16
N ILE A 64 12.13 12.09 -3.48
CA ILE A 64 11.30 13.24 -3.83
C ILE A 64 12.11 14.52 -3.69
N LYS A 65 12.64 14.84 -2.50
CA LYS A 65 13.33 16.13 -2.27
C LYS A 65 14.63 16.31 -3.07
N SER A 66 15.29 15.23 -3.48
CA SER A 66 16.45 15.32 -4.39
C SER A 66 16.07 15.69 -5.82
N ASN A 67 14.85 15.38 -6.25
CA ASN A 67 14.36 15.63 -7.61
C ASN A 67 13.40 16.84 -7.67
N PHE A 68 12.70 17.13 -6.58
CA PHE A 68 11.62 18.09 -6.44
C PHE A 68 11.76 18.79 -5.06
N PRO A 69 12.65 19.78 -4.93
CA PRO A 69 13.02 20.34 -3.62
C PRO A 69 11.89 21.10 -2.92
N ASP A 70 10.96 21.67 -3.68
CA ASP A 70 9.89 22.54 -3.16
C ASP A 70 8.62 21.75 -2.75
N ASP A 71 8.38 20.56 -3.32
CA ASP A 71 7.15 19.76 -3.16
C ASP A 71 6.81 19.41 -1.70
N GLU A 72 5.56 19.62 -1.29
CA GLU A 72 5.08 19.20 0.04
C GLU A 72 4.88 17.67 0.10
N ILE A 73 5.16 17.07 1.26
CA ILE A 73 5.06 15.61 1.46
C ILE A 73 4.17 15.34 2.67
N VAL A 74 3.14 14.50 2.48
CA VAL A 74 2.26 14.03 3.55
C VAL A 74 2.61 12.58 3.90
N GLY A 75 3.55 12.41 4.84
CA GLY A 75 3.88 11.11 5.42
C GLY A 75 2.90 10.65 6.49
N GLU A 76 2.89 9.34 6.78
CA GLU A 76 2.17 8.74 7.90
C GLU A 76 2.92 9.00 9.22
N GLU A 77 4.19 8.58 9.24
CA GLU A 77 5.06 8.51 10.42
C GLU A 77 5.73 9.85 10.79
N ASP A 78 5.85 10.17 12.09
CA ASP A 78 6.55 11.35 12.61
C ASP A 78 7.87 10.99 13.31
N SER A 79 8.96 11.62 12.89
CA SER A 79 10.31 11.47 13.48
C SER A 79 10.43 11.85 14.96
N LEU A 80 9.39 12.40 15.59
CA LEU A 80 9.33 12.60 17.03
C LEU A 80 9.26 11.27 17.79
N GLU A 81 8.51 10.27 17.30
CA GLU A 81 8.27 8.99 18.01
C GLU A 81 9.59 8.20 18.26
N LEU A 82 10.56 8.30 17.35
CA LEU A 82 11.89 7.69 17.51
C LEU A 82 12.77 8.42 18.54
N ARG A 83 12.66 9.75 18.65
CA ARG A 83 13.60 10.57 19.43
C ARG A 83 13.48 10.40 20.94
N GLU A 84 12.37 9.83 21.41
CA GLU A 84 12.11 9.60 22.83
C GLU A 84 12.56 8.22 23.32
N ASN A 85 12.95 7.30 22.41
CA ASN A 85 13.16 5.86 22.70
C ASN A 85 14.55 5.30 22.30
N GLY A 86 15.45 6.11 21.73
CA GLY A 86 16.55 5.60 20.90
C GLY A 86 17.65 4.80 21.61
N ASP A 87 17.99 3.63 21.03
CA ASP A 87 19.31 2.96 21.06
C ASP A 87 19.35 1.70 20.15
N LEU A 88 19.39 1.82 18.81
CA LEU A 88 19.59 0.70 17.86
C LEU A 88 20.59 1.05 16.72
N ALA A 89 21.09 0.04 15.99
CA ALA A 89 22.17 0.19 14.99
C ALA A 89 22.35 -1.03 14.04
N ALA A 90 22.39 -0.85 12.70
CA ALA A 90 23.20 -1.67 11.76
C ALA A 90 23.27 -1.17 10.29
N GLU A 91 24.50 -1.04 9.77
CA GLU A 91 24.89 -1.14 8.35
C GLU A 91 24.35 -0.15 7.28
N THR A 92 24.98 -0.19 6.10
CA THR A 92 24.83 0.75 4.97
C THR A 92 24.76 0.01 3.65
N ALA A 93 24.00 0.52 2.68
CA ALA A 93 24.01 0.03 1.31
C ALA A 93 24.10 1.20 0.30
N GLU A 94 25.06 1.12 -0.62
CA GLU A 94 25.20 2.08 -1.73
C GLU A 94 24.16 1.79 -2.83
N TYR A 95 23.43 2.81 -3.26
CA TYR A 95 22.44 2.69 -4.33
C TYR A 95 22.38 3.98 -5.17
N GLY A 96 22.53 3.86 -6.50
CA GLY A 96 22.94 4.97 -7.38
C GLY A 96 22.05 6.22 -7.49
N ASP A 97 22.66 7.24 -8.12
CA ASP A 97 22.42 8.69 -8.09
C ASP A 97 20.97 9.20 -8.01
N VAL A 98 20.04 8.63 -8.79
CA VAL A 98 18.67 9.20 -8.99
C VAL A 98 17.87 9.32 -7.68
N VAL A 99 18.22 8.52 -6.67
CA VAL A 99 17.51 8.42 -5.38
C VAL A 99 18.46 8.73 -4.19
N GLY A 100 19.62 9.32 -4.47
CA GLY A 100 20.56 9.78 -3.44
C GLY A 100 21.33 8.68 -2.70
N THR A 101 22.30 9.13 -1.89
CA THR A 101 23.22 8.30 -1.09
C THR A 101 23.18 8.77 0.36
N LEU A 102 23.10 7.85 1.32
CA LEU A 102 23.19 8.12 2.76
C LEU A 102 24.66 8.00 3.19
N THR A 103 25.22 9.00 3.87
CA THR A 103 26.69 9.16 3.97
C THR A 103 27.24 9.42 5.37
N SER A 104 26.40 9.76 6.34
CA SER A 104 26.83 10.16 7.68
C SER A 104 26.14 9.35 8.79
N PRO A 105 26.76 9.20 9.99
CA PRO A 105 26.14 8.50 11.11
C PRO A 105 24.73 9.00 11.47
N ASP A 106 24.46 10.31 11.40
CA ASP A 106 23.11 10.87 11.65
C ASP A 106 22.07 10.47 10.58
N GLU A 107 22.48 10.32 9.31
CA GLU A 107 21.62 9.79 8.24
C GLU A 107 21.41 8.28 8.39
N ILE A 108 22.44 7.59 8.88
CA ILE A 108 22.48 6.14 9.10
C ILE A 108 21.56 5.78 10.27
N TYR A 109 21.74 6.34 11.47
CA TYR A 109 20.85 6.09 12.62
C TYR A 109 19.37 6.46 12.35
N ARG A 110 19.10 7.47 11.51
CA ARG A 110 17.72 7.78 11.06
C ARG A 110 17.05 6.69 10.21
N SER A 111 17.81 5.72 9.71
CA SER A 111 17.37 4.73 8.74
C SER A 111 17.22 3.32 9.32
N ILE A 112 17.38 3.13 10.65
CA ILE A 112 18.02 1.92 11.18
C ILE A 112 17.38 1.21 12.38
N ASP A 113 16.49 1.83 13.16
CA ASP A 113 16.00 1.26 14.43
C ASP A 113 14.99 0.07 14.31
N PHE A 114 15.20 -0.85 13.35
CA PHE A 114 14.40 -2.04 12.97
C PHE A 114 13.34 -2.50 14.02
N GLY A 115 12.04 -2.34 13.82
CA GLY A 115 11.27 -2.51 12.59
C GLY A 115 10.73 -3.95 12.52
N ASP A 116 9.54 -4.19 13.09
CA ASP A 116 8.93 -5.51 13.24
C ASP A 116 7.70 -5.67 12.32
N SER A 117 7.71 -6.65 11.43
CA SER A 117 6.57 -7.00 10.57
C SER A 117 6.46 -8.52 10.39
N LYS A 118 5.29 -9.07 10.73
CA LYS A 118 4.98 -10.50 10.56
C LYS A 118 4.62 -10.84 9.11
N GLY A 119 5.59 -10.94 8.20
CA GLY A 119 5.57 -11.77 6.97
C GLY A 119 4.43 -11.66 5.92
N ASP A 120 3.35 -10.91 6.18
CA ASP A 120 2.06 -10.97 5.48
C ASP A 120 1.99 -10.02 4.25
N GLN A 121 0.79 -9.79 3.73
CA GLN A 121 0.57 -8.93 2.57
C GLN A 121 0.64 -7.45 2.95
N PHE A 122 1.70 -6.78 2.51
CA PHE A 122 1.89 -5.34 2.66
C PHE A 122 2.14 -4.66 1.30
N ALA A 123 2.02 -3.33 1.27
CA ALA A 123 2.29 -2.53 0.08
C ALA A 123 2.99 -1.21 0.42
N VAL A 124 3.99 -0.85 -0.38
CA VAL A 124 4.65 0.47 -0.35
C VAL A 124 3.89 1.38 -1.31
N CYS A 125 3.27 2.43 -0.79
CA CYS A 125 2.30 3.25 -1.52
C CYS A 125 2.78 4.70 -1.66
N LEU A 126 2.70 5.27 -2.86
CA LEU A 126 3.04 6.67 -3.14
C LEU A 126 2.06 7.26 -4.15
N ALA A 127 1.67 8.52 -3.95
CA ALA A 127 0.76 9.25 -4.82
C ALA A 127 1.11 10.74 -4.90
N LEU A 128 0.81 11.36 -6.05
CA LEU A 128 0.84 12.81 -6.23
C LEU A 128 -0.60 13.34 -6.28
N ILE A 129 -0.86 14.41 -5.55
CA ILE A 129 -2.18 15.05 -5.43
C ILE A 129 -2.05 16.52 -5.84
N GLU A 130 -2.83 16.95 -6.83
CA GLU A 130 -2.98 18.36 -7.24
C GLU A 130 -4.44 18.76 -7.14
N ASP A 131 -4.74 19.97 -6.65
CA ASP A 131 -6.11 20.49 -6.48
C ASP A 131 -7.11 19.51 -5.79
N GLY A 132 -6.61 18.71 -4.84
CA GLY A 132 -7.40 17.69 -4.13
C GLY A 132 -7.71 16.43 -4.95
N GLN A 133 -7.03 16.24 -6.08
CA GLN A 133 -7.19 15.11 -7.00
C GLN A 133 -5.90 14.32 -7.14
N VAL A 134 -5.97 13.00 -6.99
CA VAL A 134 -4.80 12.14 -7.30
C VAL A 134 -4.55 12.19 -8.82
N VAL A 135 -3.34 12.59 -9.21
CA VAL A 135 -2.92 12.69 -10.63
C VAL A 135 -1.98 11.55 -11.03
N LEU A 136 -1.29 10.95 -10.06
CA LEU A 136 -0.36 9.84 -10.24
C LEU A 136 -0.34 8.96 -8.99
N GLY A 137 -0.17 7.65 -9.18
CA GLY A 137 -0.04 6.68 -8.09
C GLY A 137 0.87 5.52 -8.45
N VAL A 138 1.64 5.04 -7.47
CA VAL A 138 2.53 3.88 -7.58
C VAL A 138 2.38 3.02 -6.33
N ILE A 139 2.22 1.72 -6.50
CA ILE A 139 2.14 0.75 -5.41
C ILE A 139 3.07 -0.44 -5.69
N GLY A 140 4.06 -0.63 -4.82
CA GLY A 140 4.86 -1.84 -4.76
C GLY A 140 4.21 -2.86 -3.82
N CYS A 141 4.03 -4.10 -4.27
CA CYS A 141 3.34 -5.17 -3.55
C CYS A 141 4.29 -6.38 -3.40
N PRO A 142 5.23 -6.39 -2.42
CA PRO A 142 6.40 -7.26 -2.48
C PRO A 142 6.09 -8.75 -2.22
N ASN A 143 5.03 -9.03 -1.46
CA ASN A 143 4.56 -10.39 -1.17
C ASN A 143 3.37 -10.81 -2.05
N LEU A 144 2.85 -9.94 -2.92
CA LEU A 144 1.67 -10.24 -3.74
C LEU A 144 2.03 -11.09 -4.95
N ALA A 145 1.29 -12.18 -5.17
CA ALA A 145 1.37 -12.97 -6.39
C ALA A 145 0.55 -12.32 -7.53
N GLN A 146 1.04 -12.42 -8.75
CA GLN A 146 0.44 -11.86 -9.96
C GLN A 146 -1.02 -12.29 -10.17
N HIS A 147 -1.34 -13.54 -9.83
CA HIS A 147 -2.67 -14.13 -9.97
C HIS A 147 -3.24 -14.57 -8.61
N ILE A 148 -4.41 -14.04 -8.25
CA ILE A 148 -5.11 -14.29 -6.98
C ILE A 148 -6.51 -14.83 -7.30
N VAL A 149 -6.77 -16.11 -7.01
CA VAL A 149 -8.08 -16.76 -7.26
C VAL A 149 -8.88 -16.89 -5.97
N SER A 150 -8.22 -17.24 -4.87
CA SER A 150 -8.80 -17.31 -3.52
C SER A 150 -7.69 -17.21 -2.47
N ASN A 151 -8.04 -17.09 -1.18
CA ASN A 151 -7.08 -17.06 -0.06
C ASN A 151 -6.14 -18.30 0.03
N LYS A 152 -6.34 -19.33 -0.80
CA LYS A 152 -5.54 -20.56 -0.85
C LYS A 152 -4.92 -20.83 -2.22
N GLU A 153 -5.26 -20.05 -3.23
CA GLU A 153 -4.90 -20.30 -4.62
C GLU A 153 -4.36 -19.02 -5.25
N HIS A 154 -3.03 -18.89 -5.18
CA HIS A 154 -2.24 -17.80 -5.73
C HIS A 154 -1.21 -18.38 -6.73
N SER A 155 -0.90 -17.67 -7.82
CA SER A 155 0.08 -18.12 -8.82
C SER A 155 0.72 -16.97 -9.61
N GLY A 156 1.64 -17.30 -10.52
CA GLY A 156 2.43 -16.34 -11.28
C GLY A 156 3.64 -15.80 -10.50
N VAL A 157 4.19 -14.67 -10.93
CA VAL A 157 5.35 -14.03 -10.27
C VAL A 157 4.92 -13.39 -8.95
N VAL A 158 5.74 -13.51 -7.90
CA VAL A 158 5.55 -12.80 -6.62
C VAL A 158 6.38 -11.52 -6.64
N GLY A 159 5.78 -10.41 -6.20
CA GLY A 159 6.36 -9.07 -6.26
C GLY A 159 5.81 -8.29 -7.45
N GLY A 160 4.72 -7.56 -7.23
CA GLY A 160 4.11 -6.67 -8.22
C GLY A 160 4.51 -5.20 -8.03
N LEU A 161 4.58 -4.46 -9.13
CA LEU A 161 4.70 -2.99 -9.13
C LEU A 161 3.64 -2.40 -10.05
N TYR A 162 2.66 -1.73 -9.46
CA TYR A 162 1.50 -1.14 -10.12
C TYR A 162 1.69 0.38 -10.21
N SER A 163 1.29 0.99 -11.33
CA SER A 163 1.33 2.45 -11.49
C SER A 163 0.18 2.98 -12.35
N ALA A 164 -0.20 4.24 -12.14
CA ALA A 164 -1.19 4.94 -12.93
C ALA A 164 -0.85 6.43 -13.05
N ILE A 165 -1.22 7.02 -14.19
CA ILE A 165 -1.32 8.46 -14.39
C ILE A 165 -2.74 8.76 -14.86
N LYS A 166 -3.36 9.80 -14.29
CA LYS A 166 -4.73 10.24 -14.59
C LYS A 166 -4.89 10.56 -16.08
N GLY A 167 -5.77 9.84 -16.77
CA GLY A 167 -6.06 9.98 -18.20
C GLY A 167 -5.11 9.21 -19.15
N VAL A 168 -4.32 8.26 -18.64
CA VAL A 168 -3.31 7.50 -19.40
C VAL A 168 -3.51 5.98 -19.31
N GLY A 169 -3.97 5.48 -18.16
CA GLY A 169 -4.14 4.05 -17.86
C GLY A 169 -3.43 3.60 -16.59
N SER A 170 -3.86 2.45 -16.07
CA SER A 170 -3.21 1.69 -14.99
C SER A 170 -2.37 0.54 -15.55
N TYR A 171 -1.16 0.36 -15.05
CA TYR A 171 -0.16 -0.59 -15.54
C TYR A 171 0.38 -1.50 -14.42
N TYR A 172 0.89 -2.65 -14.81
CA TYR A 172 1.57 -3.63 -13.95
C TYR A 172 2.95 -3.97 -14.52
N SER A 173 3.92 -4.21 -13.64
CA SER A 173 5.23 -4.74 -13.95
C SER A 173 5.74 -5.63 -12.81
N GLU A 174 6.72 -6.49 -13.11
CA GLU A 174 7.40 -7.29 -12.10
C GLU A 174 8.29 -6.40 -11.22
N LEU A 175 8.11 -6.49 -9.91
CA LEU A 175 8.94 -5.77 -8.95
C LEU A 175 10.38 -6.30 -8.96
N PHE A 176 10.54 -7.63 -9.08
CA PHE A 176 11.82 -8.34 -8.95
C PHE A 176 12.39 -8.88 -10.27
N THR A 177 12.44 -8.02 -11.29
CA THR A 177 13.19 -8.27 -12.54
C THR A 177 14.66 -8.67 -12.25
N SER A 178 15.14 -9.73 -12.89
CA SER A 178 16.14 -10.65 -12.31
C SER A 178 17.58 -10.16 -12.08
N GLY A 179 18.06 -10.38 -10.86
CA GLY A 179 19.38 -10.95 -10.56
C GLY A 179 19.25 -12.44 -10.23
N ASP A 180 20.37 -13.18 -10.11
CA ASP A 180 20.42 -14.65 -10.11
C ASP A 180 19.47 -15.38 -9.10
N PRO A 181 18.43 -16.12 -9.56
CA PRO A 181 17.42 -16.72 -8.68
C PRO A 181 17.81 -18.03 -7.94
N ARG A 182 19.09 -18.42 -7.87
CA ARG A 182 19.47 -19.81 -7.55
C ARG A 182 19.31 -20.30 -6.08
N GLU A 183 18.93 -19.46 -5.11
CA GLU A 183 19.16 -19.76 -3.68
C GLU A 183 17.95 -19.82 -2.71
N LEU A 184 16.68 -19.50 -3.09
CA LEU A 184 15.62 -19.13 -2.10
C LEU A 184 14.30 -19.95 -2.09
N LYS A 185 13.73 -20.15 -0.87
CA LYS A 185 12.44 -20.81 -0.48
C LYS A 185 12.05 -20.48 0.99
N VAL A 186 10.81 -20.56 1.54
CA VAL A 186 9.40 -20.49 1.06
C VAL A 186 8.42 -20.38 2.29
N VAL A 187 7.55 -19.34 2.38
CA VAL A 187 6.25 -19.25 3.15
C VAL A 187 6.42 -19.38 4.71
N GLU A 188 5.52 -19.08 5.68
CA GLU A 188 4.06 -18.76 5.79
C GLU A 188 3.73 -17.58 6.76
N GLY A 189 2.44 -17.18 6.86
CA GLY A 189 1.89 -16.15 7.79
C GLY A 189 1.03 -16.73 8.95
N VAL A 190 -0.11 -16.18 9.42
CA VAL A 190 -0.95 -15.00 9.04
C VAL A 190 -1.80 -14.56 10.26
N GLU A 191 -2.16 -13.27 10.47
CA GLU A 191 -3.11 -12.83 11.54
C GLU A 191 -4.22 -11.81 11.09
N LYS A 192 -5.02 -11.21 12.01
CA LYS A 192 -6.30 -10.50 11.65
C LYS A 192 -6.65 -9.29 12.55
N GLY A 193 -7.34 -8.27 12.00
CA GLY A 193 -8.05 -7.26 12.84
C GLY A 193 -8.86 -6.12 12.21
N HIS A 194 -8.69 -5.78 10.92
CA HIS A 194 -8.91 -4.38 10.46
C HIS A 194 -10.31 -3.99 9.87
N SER A 195 -11.40 -4.76 10.04
CA SER A 195 -12.73 -4.35 9.52
C SER A 195 -13.96 -5.02 10.15
N SER A 196 -15.14 -4.40 10.00
CA SER A 196 -16.43 -4.99 10.43
C SER A 196 -16.91 -6.11 9.48
N HIS A 197 -16.41 -7.32 9.73
CA HIS A 197 -16.74 -8.50 8.92
C HIS A 197 -18.21 -8.94 8.99
N SER A 198 -18.94 -8.61 10.06
CA SER A 198 -20.38 -8.89 10.20
C SER A 198 -21.22 -8.03 9.24
N THR A 199 -20.96 -6.72 9.19
CA THR A 199 -21.64 -5.80 8.27
C THR A 199 -21.32 -6.15 6.81
N GLN A 200 -20.07 -6.49 6.51
CA GLN A 200 -19.65 -7.01 5.19
C GLN A 200 -20.43 -8.28 4.79
N ALA A 201 -20.74 -9.18 5.73
CA ALA A 201 -21.52 -10.39 5.43
C ALA A 201 -22.99 -10.08 5.10
N GLN A 202 -23.61 -9.14 5.82
CA GLN A 202 -24.99 -8.71 5.57
C GLN A 202 -25.16 -8.07 4.18
N ILE A 203 -24.23 -7.19 3.79
CA ILE A 203 -24.24 -6.55 2.46
C ILE A 203 -24.08 -7.59 1.34
N LYS A 204 -23.22 -8.60 1.53
CA LYS A 204 -23.05 -9.69 0.55
C LYS A 204 -24.32 -10.54 0.41
N ALA A 205 -25.06 -10.79 1.49
CA ALA A 205 -26.35 -11.46 1.42
C ALA A 205 -27.41 -10.65 0.65
N GLN A 206 -27.51 -9.32 0.88
CA GLN A 206 -28.43 -8.45 0.11
C GLN A 206 -28.06 -8.37 -1.38
N LEU A 207 -26.77 -8.45 -1.71
CA LEU A 207 -26.29 -8.55 -3.10
C LEU A 207 -26.56 -9.92 -3.77
N GLY A 208 -27.14 -10.88 -3.05
CA GLY A 208 -27.48 -12.21 -3.56
C GLY A 208 -26.33 -13.21 -3.59
N PHE A 209 -25.22 -12.94 -2.89
CA PHE A 209 -24.18 -13.95 -2.68
C PHE A 209 -24.67 -15.02 -1.69
N ASP A 210 -24.47 -16.29 -2.05
CA ASP A 210 -24.79 -17.44 -1.21
C ASP A 210 -23.93 -17.46 0.08
N PRO A 211 -24.53 -17.43 1.29
CA PRO A 211 -23.80 -17.46 2.55
C PRO A 211 -22.87 -18.66 2.75
N GLU A 212 -23.15 -19.82 2.12
CA GLU A 212 -22.32 -21.02 2.27
C GLU A 212 -21.02 -20.96 1.44
N THR A 213 -21.06 -20.34 0.25
CA THR A 213 -19.91 -20.26 -0.66
C THR A 213 -19.19 -18.90 -0.65
N VAL A 214 -19.85 -17.80 -0.26
CA VAL A 214 -19.25 -16.45 -0.30
C VAL A 214 -17.99 -16.30 0.56
N ALA A 215 -17.84 -17.09 1.62
CA ALA A 215 -16.62 -17.13 2.44
C ALA A 215 -15.39 -17.63 1.66
N GLN A 216 -15.60 -18.46 0.63
CA GLN A 216 -14.54 -19.00 -0.24
C GLN A 216 -14.20 -18.02 -1.38
N GLN A 217 -15.22 -17.27 -1.83
CA GLN A 217 -15.09 -16.17 -2.82
C GLN A 217 -14.51 -14.88 -2.23
N THR A 218 -14.53 -14.70 -0.90
CA THR A 218 -14.02 -13.50 -0.24
C THR A 218 -12.50 -13.57 -0.11
N ILE A 219 -11.78 -12.80 -0.92
CA ILE A 219 -10.33 -12.60 -0.80
C ILE A 219 -10.04 -11.60 0.33
N ASN A 220 -9.14 -11.96 1.26
CA ASN A 220 -8.73 -11.14 2.40
C ASN A 220 -7.23 -10.84 2.27
N LEU A 221 -6.89 -9.56 2.16
CA LEU A 221 -5.52 -9.06 1.98
C LEU A 221 -5.39 -7.73 2.73
N ASP A 222 -4.24 -7.45 3.33
CA ASP A 222 -3.97 -6.20 4.04
C ASP A 222 -3.27 -5.15 3.17
N SER A 223 -3.17 -3.91 3.67
CA SER A 223 -2.67 -2.74 2.90
C SER A 223 -3.40 -2.49 1.55
N GLN A 224 -2.85 -1.65 0.67
CA GLN A 224 -3.49 -1.24 -0.59
C GLN A 224 -3.43 -2.27 -1.73
N VAL A 225 -2.87 -3.47 -1.51
CA VAL A 225 -2.87 -4.55 -2.53
C VAL A 225 -4.29 -4.88 -3.02
N LYS A 226 -5.30 -4.66 -2.17
CA LYS A 226 -6.74 -4.77 -2.50
C LYS A 226 -7.14 -3.92 -3.71
N TYR A 227 -6.61 -2.70 -3.83
CA TYR A 227 -6.84 -1.83 -4.98
C TYR A 227 -6.14 -2.36 -6.24
N CYS A 228 -4.98 -2.99 -6.10
CA CYS A 228 -4.23 -3.61 -7.21
C CYS A 228 -4.96 -4.85 -7.77
N VAL A 229 -5.54 -5.67 -6.89
CA VAL A 229 -6.38 -6.83 -7.26
C VAL A 229 -7.67 -6.37 -7.95
N LEU A 230 -8.32 -5.32 -7.44
CA LEU A 230 -9.51 -4.72 -8.08
C LEU A 230 -9.19 -4.09 -9.45
N ALA A 231 -8.13 -3.27 -9.54
CA ALA A 231 -7.73 -2.61 -10.79
C ALA A 231 -7.21 -3.60 -11.87
N SER A 232 -6.72 -4.78 -11.47
CA SER A 232 -6.37 -5.87 -12.40
C SER A 232 -7.55 -6.79 -12.76
N GLY A 233 -8.78 -6.48 -12.30
CA GLY A 233 -9.98 -7.24 -12.63
C GLY A 233 -10.07 -8.61 -11.94
N GLN A 234 -9.32 -8.81 -10.85
CA GLN A 234 -9.25 -10.08 -10.11
C GLN A 234 -10.20 -10.11 -8.88
N ALA A 235 -10.86 -9.00 -8.58
CA ALA A 235 -11.97 -8.91 -7.64
C ALA A 235 -12.97 -7.83 -8.09
N ASP A 236 -14.25 -8.03 -7.81
CA ASP A 236 -15.32 -7.12 -8.26
C ASP A 236 -15.72 -6.04 -7.26
N ILE A 237 -15.45 -6.24 -5.95
CA ILE A 237 -15.96 -5.39 -4.86
C ILE A 237 -14.92 -5.30 -3.73
N TYR A 238 -14.66 -4.08 -3.28
CA TYR A 238 -13.91 -3.74 -2.06
C TYR A 238 -14.82 -2.94 -1.11
N LEU A 239 -14.92 -3.41 0.14
CA LEU A 239 -15.74 -2.81 1.20
C LEU A 239 -14.91 -2.51 2.45
N ARG A 240 -14.59 -1.24 2.68
CA ARG A 240 -14.05 -0.74 3.96
C ARG A 240 -15.08 0.14 4.64
N LEU A 241 -15.85 -0.49 5.52
CA LEU A 241 -16.93 0.14 6.28
C LEU A 241 -16.38 0.68 7.60
N PRO A 242 -16.86 1.83 8.09
CA PRO A 242 -16.38 2.44 9.33
C PRO A 242 -16.71 1.55 10.54
N ILE A 243 -15.82 1.54 11.53
CA ILE A 243 -16.04 0.86 12.82
C ILE A 243 -16.71 1.81 13.84
N SER A 244 -16.60 3.13 13.63
CA SER A 244 -17.37 4.16 14.36
C SER A 244 -17.68 5.35 13.46
N ASP A 245 -18.77 6.06 13.76
CA ASP A 245 -19.17 7.28 13.02
C ASP A 245 -18.14 8.42 13.11
N THR A 246 -17.28 8.37 14.13
CA THR A 246 -16.22 9.35 14.43
C THR A 246 -14.92 9.09 13.67
N TYR A 247 -14.68 7.86 13.18
CA TYR A 247 -13.46 7.55 12.44
C TYR A 247 -13.48 8.20 11.05
N ARG A 248 -12.32 8.68 10.60
CA ARG A 248 -12.11 9.17 9.23
C ARG A 248 -10.84 8.56 8.67
N GLU A 249 -11.00 8.02 7.47
CA GLU A 249 -9.97 7.36 6.66
C GLU A 249 -8.82 8.31 6.36
N LYS A 250 -7.57 7.83 6.39
CA LYS A 250 -6.41 8.64 6.05
C LYS A 250 -6.27 8.77 4.54
N ILE A 251 -5.69 9.86 4.06
CA ILE A 251 -5.48 10.01 2.61
C ILE A 251 -4.43 9.02 2.06
N TRP A 252 -3.40 8.70 2.85
CA TRP A 252 -2.34 7.77 2.46
C TRP A 252 -2.79 6.30 2.43
N ASP A 253 -3.89 5.93 3.11
CA ASP A 253 -4.54 4.60 2.98
C ASP A 253 -5.14 4.35 1.58
N HIS A 254 -5.47 5.41 0.82
CA HIS A 254 -6.36 5.29 -0.34
C HIS A 254 -5.91 6.01 -1.62
N ALA A 255 -5.00 7.00 -1.54
CA ALA A 255 -4.66 7.85 -2.69
C ALA A 255 -4.11 7.07 -3.91
N ALA A 256 -3.05 6.28 -3.72
CA ALA A 256 -2.42 5.52 -4.80
C ALA A 256 -3.37 4.48 -5.42
N GLY A 257 -4.16 3.80 -4.58
CA GLY A 257 -5.14 2.82 -5.01
C GLY A 257 -6.34 3.42 -5.74
N ASN A 258 -6.75 4.64 -5.38
CA ASN A 258 -7.90 5.30 -6.01
C ASN A 258 -7.62 5.70 -7.47
N VAL A 259 -6.42 6.20 -7.80
CA VAL A 259 -6.07 6.50 -9.20
C VAL A 259 -5.87 5.23 -10.04
N LEU A 260 -5.32 4.15 -9.45
CA LEU A 260 -5.25 2.83 -10.11
C LEU A 260 -6.66 2.31 -10.47
N VAL A 261 -7.61 2.38 -9.55
CA VAL A 261 -9.00 1.95 -9.80
C VAL A 261 -9.75 2.90 -10.72
N TYR A 262 -9.48 4.21 -10.68
CA TYR A 262 -10.06 5.17 -11.61
C TYR A 262 -9.64 4.91 -13.07
N GLU A 263 -8.34 4.72 -13.32
CA GLU A 263 -7.84 4.41 -14.67
C GLU A 263 -8.28 3.01 -15.15
N ALA A 264 -8.60 2.09 -14.23
CA ALA A 264 -9.29 0.82 -14.53
C ALA A 264 -10.83 0.97 -14.75
N GLY A 265 -11.36 2.21 -14.76
CA GLY A 265 -12.77 2.51 -15.06
C GLY A 265 -13.67 2.84 -13.86
N GLY A 266 -13.09 3.02 -12.67
CA GLY A 266 -13.77 3.41 -11.43
C GLY A 266 -14.04 4.92 -11.30
N GLN A 267 -13.96 5.44 -10.07
CA GLN A 267 -14.24 6.85 -9.75
C GLN A 267 -13.17 7.44 -8.83
N LEU A 268 -12.78 8.70 -9.05
CA LEU A 268 -11.90 9.44 -8.14
C LEU A 268 -12.66 9.91 -6.90
N LEU A 269 -11.96 9.95 -5.77
CA LEU A 269 -12.40 10.61 -4.53
C LEU A 269 -11.81 12.02 -4.44
N ASP A 270 -12.29 12.80 -3.47
CA ASP A 270 -11.74 14.11 -3.11
C ASP A 270 -10.76 13.95 -1.93
N PHE A 271 -9.51 14.35 -2.17
CA PHE A 271 -8.42 14.33 -1.18
C PHE A 271 -8.04 15.74 -0.71
N GLY A 272 -8.71 16.79 -1.20
CA GLY A 272 -8.45 18.20 -0.86
C GLY A 272 -8.96 18.65 0.51
N LYS A 273 -9.18 17.72 1.44
CA LYS A 273 -9.75 17.96 2.78
C LYS A 273 -8.73 17.79 3.92
N GLY A 274 -7.45 17.68 3.59
CA GLY A 274 -6.34 17.53 4.55
C GLY A 274 -5.94 16.07 4.74
N ARG A 275 -5.44 15.70 5.92
CA ARG A 275 -4.91 14.34 6.21
C ARG A 275 -5.97 13.22 6.20
N THR A 276 -7.25 13.53 5.99
CA THR A 276 -8.38 12.57 6.02
C THR A 276 -9.39 12.79 4.90
N LEU A 277 -10.01 11.70 4.43
CA LEU A 277 -11.18 11.76 3.54
C LEU A 277 -12.42 12.27 4.30
N ASP A 278 -13.26 13.03 3.60
CA ASP A 278 -14.59 13.45 4.08
C ASP A 278 -15.66 12.38 3.76
N SER A 279 -15.40 11.15 4.21
CA SER A 279 -16.28 9.99 4.02
C SER A 279 -16.30 9.09 5.25
N GLN A 280 -17.40 8.35 5.42
CA GLN A 280 -17.54 7.30 6.41
C GLN A 280 -17.20 5.94 5.75
N GLY A 281 -15.90 5.64 5.69
CA GLY A 281 -15.36 4.48 4.98
C GLY A 281 -15.14 4.70 3.48
N VAL A 282 -14.76 3.64 2.77
CA VAL A 282 -14.53 3.61 1.32
C VAL A 282 -15.13 2.35 0.69
N ILE A 283 -15.77 2.53 -0.47
CA ILE A 283 -16.30 1.45 -1.31
C ILE A 283 -15.75 1.65 -2.72
N ALA A 284 -15.25 0.58 -3.33
CA ALA A 284 -14.94 0.54 -4.75
C ALA A 284 -15.46 -0.78 -5.33
N ALA A 285 -16.02 -0.75 -6.55
CA ALA A 285 -16.52 -1.95 -7.20
C ALA A 285 -16.53 -1.79 -8.73
N ASN A 286 -16.73 -2.88 -9.46
CA ASN A 286 -16.96 -2.82 -10.89
C ASN A 286 -18.17 -1.93 -11.23
N ARG A 287 -18.16 -1.31 -12.41
CA ARG A 287 -19.13 -0.28 -12.80
C ARG A 287 -20.58 -0.79 -12.90
N GLU A 288 -20.78 -2.08 -13.15
CA GLU A 288 -22.11 -2.68 -13.31
C GLU A 288 -22.76 -2.99 -11.96
N ILE A 289 -21.97 -3.44 -10.98
CA ILE A 289 -22.47 -3.81 -9.64
C ILE A 289 -22.51 -2.63 -8.67
N PHE A 290 -21.64 -1.62 -8.82
CA PHE A 290 -21.49 -0.50 -7.87
C PHE A 290 -22.82 0.16 -7.43
N PRO A 291 -23.82 0.44 -8.29
CA PRO A 291 -25.09 1.01 -7.85
C PRO A 291 -25.83 0.12 -6.83
N LYS A 292 -25.83 -1.21 -7.03
CA LYS A 292 -26.42 -2.18 -6.11
C LYS A 292 -25.62 -2.31 -4.82
N VAL A 293 -24.29 -2.18 -4.88
CA VAL A 293 -23.43 -2.17 -3.68
C VAL A 293 -23.78 -0.97 -2.79
N ILE A 294 -23.95 0.21 -3.38
CA ILE A 294 -24.35 1.42 -2.65
C ILE A 294 -25.78 1.33 -2.09
N GLU A 295 -26.70 0.65 -2.79
CA GLU A 295 -28.06 0.36 -2.32
C GLU A 295 -28.04 -0.62 -1.13
N ALA A 296 -27.41 -1.79 -1.28
CA ALA A 296 -27.27 -2.80 -0.23
C ALA A 296 -26.52 -2.29 1.02
N VAL A 297 -25.54 -1.39 0.87
CA VAL A 297 -24.90 -0.72 2.01
C VAL A 297 -25.92 0.14 2.76
N LYS A 298 -26.69 0.98 2.07
CA LYS A 298 -27.70 1.84 2.70
C LYS A 298 -28.79 1.02 3.40
N GLU A 299 -29.19 -0.13 2.86
CA GLU A 299 -30.17 -1.00 3.53
C GLU A 299 -29.64 -1.64 4.83
N VAL A 300 -28.32 -1.77 4.97
CA VAL A 300 -27.67 -2.41 6.13
C VAL A 300 -27.17 -1.38 7.16
N THR A 301 -27.01 -0.10 6.80
CA THR A 301 -26.50 0.96 7.68
C THR A 301 -27.53 2.03 8.09
N ASN A 302 -28.82 1.86 7.76
CA ASN A 302 -29.93 2.75 8.15
C ASN A 302 -30.84 2.13 9.23
#